data_AF-A0A101XAH1-F1
#
_entry.id   AF-A0A101XAH1-F1
#
_cell.length_a   1.000
_cell.length_b   1.000
_cell.length_c   1.000
_cell.angle_alpha   90.00
_cell.angle_beta   90.00
_cell.angle_gamma   90.00
#
_symmetry.space_group_name_H-M   'P 1'
#
loop_
_entity.id
_entity.type
_entity.pdbx_description
1 polymer ?
#
loop_
_entity_poly.entity_id
_entity_poly.type
_entity_poly.pdbx_seq_one_letter_code
_entity_poly.pdbx_strand_id
1 'polypeptide(L)'
;MILALATALMVAIHVAGAYLGLRGSPIPREAGVPISLFEAVYWIAAYPYAPLLAAVFAPIHVAGAAAYLTGVLGRFATERRLRAYGVYEAVELAALLYLSYLTLRPPS
;
A
#
# COMPACT_ATOMS: atom_id res chain seq x y z
N MET A 1 -1.17 19.50 -7.34
CA MET A 1 -0.13 19.57 -6.29
C MET A 1 -0.29 18.49 -5.23
N ILE A 2 -1.41 18.43 -4.50
CA ILE A 2 -1.67 17.41 -3.45
C ILE A 2 -1.53 15.99 -3.99
N LEU A 3 -2.06 15.72 -5.17
CA LEU A 3 -1.99 14.40 -5.79
C LEU A 3 -0.57 13.94 -6.11
N ALA A 4 0.22 14.81 -6.74
CA ALA A 4 1.62 14.51 -7.05
C ALA A 4 2.44 14.27 -5.78
N LEU A 5 2.14 14.99 -4.69
CA LEU A 5 2.78 14.79 -3.40
C LEU A 5 2.38 13.46 -2.76
N ALA A 6 1.10 13.07 -2.83
CA ALA A 6 0.63 11.78 -2.32
C ALA A 6 1.26 10.61 -3.10
N THR A 7 1.28 10.70 -4.43
CA THR A 7 1.96 9.71 -5.29
C THR A 7 3.44 9.63 -4.97
N ALA A 8 4.14 10.77 -4.89
CA ALA A 8 5.57 10.80 -4.58
C ALA A 8 5.87 10.22 -3.19
N LEU A 9 5.02 10.48 -2.20
CA LEU A 9 5.15 9.91 -0.86
C LEU A 9 5.01 8.39 -0.88
N MET A 10 4.00 7.85 -1.58
CA MET A 10 3.81 6.41 -1.70
C MET A 10 4.99 5.74 -2.39
N VAL A 11 5.45 6.29 -3.53
CA VAL A 11 6.64 5.82 -4.22
C VAL A 11 7.85 5.81 -3.27
N ALA A 12 8.06 6.89 -2.52
CA ALA A 12 9.19 7.00 -1.59
C ALA A 12 9.12 5.94 -0.48
N ILE A 13 7.94 5.67 0.07
CA ILE A 13 7.71 4.65 1.10
C ILE A 13 8.08 3.26 0.58
N HIS A 14 7.57 2.87 -0.59
CA HIS A 14 7.87 1.56 -1.17
C HIS A 14 9.34 1.42 -1.58
N VAL A 15 9.94 2.45 -2.20
CA VAL A 15 11.37 2.43 -2.55
C VAL A 15 12.24 2.32 -1.29
N ALA A 16 11.92 3.08 -0.24
CA ALA A 16 12.65 3.00 1.03
C ALA A 16 12.49 1.62 1.69
N GLY A 17 11.28 1.06 1.68
CA GLY A 17 10.99 -0.29 2.17
C GLY A 17 11.81 -1.35 1.44
N ALA A 18 11.81 -1.32 0.11
CA ALA A 18 12.58 -2.21 -0.74
C ALA A 18 14.10 -2.07 -0.51
N TYR A 19 14.62 -0.84 -0.46
CA TYR A 19 16.03 -0.55 -0.20
C TYR A 19 16.50 -1.09 1.15
N LEU A 20 15.68 -0.92 2.20
CA LEU A 20 15.95 -1.48 3.52
C LEU A 20 15.72 -3.00 3.60
N GLY A 21 15.25 -3.62 2.51
CA GLY A 21 14.95 -5.05 2.44
C GLY A 21 13.78 -5.46 3.33
N LEU A 22 12.87 -4.53 3.62
CA LEU A 22 11.72 -4.71 4.51
C LEU A 22 12.10 -5.31 5.88
N ARG A 23 13.29 -4.95 6.40
CA ARG A 23 13.76 -5.44 7.70
C ARG A 23 12.74 -5.13 8.80
N GLY A 24 12.32 -6.16 9.52
CA GLY A 24 11.31 -6.05 10.57
C GLY A 24 9.86 -6.17 10.09
N SER A 25 9.65 -6.37 8.78
CA SER A 25 8.37 -6.80 8.23
C SER A 25 8.06 -8.25 8.58
N PRO A 26 6.77 -8.58 8.83
CA PRO A 26 6.31 -9.97 8.88
C PRO A 26 6.33 -10.66 7.51
N ILE A 27 6.50 -9.91 6.41
CA ILE A 27 6.55 -10.45 5.05
C ILE A 27 7.98 -10.94 4.74
N PRO A 28 8.16 -12.17 4.20
CA PRO A 28 9.45 -12.66 3.74
C PRO A 28 10.08 -11.71 2.72
N ARG A 29 11.39 -11.44 2.83
CA ARG A 29 12.10 -10.48 1.99
C ARG A 29 12.03 -10.84 0.52
N GLU A 30 12.09 -12.14 0.21
CA GLU A 30 12.09 -12.70 -1.14
C GLU A 30 10.81 -12.38 -1.90
N ALA A 31 9.68 -12.28 -1.18
CA ALA A 31 8.39 -11.89 -1.76
C ALA A 31 8.14 -10.38 -1.61
N GLY A 32 8.42 -9.81 -0.44
CA GLY A 32 8.07 -8.44 -0.11
C GLY A 32 8.87 -7.41 -0.91
N VAL A 33 10.17 -7.61 -1.16
CA VAL A 33 10.98 -6.64 -1.90
C VAL A 33 10.52 -6.50 -3.36
N PRO A 34 10.29 -7.59 -4.12
CA PRO A 34 9.70 -7.50 -5.45
C PRO A 34 8.32 -6.83 -5.47
N ILE A 35 7.45 -7.16 -4.50
CA ILE A 35 6.12 -6.55 -4.37
C ILE A 35 6.24 -5.04 -4.16
N SER A 36 7.10 -4.62 -3.23
CA SER A 36 7.31 -3.22 -2.91
C SER A 36 7.89 -2.43 -4.10
N LEU A 37 8.84 -3.00 -4.85
CA LEU A 37 9.34 -2.37 -6.08
C LEU A 37 8.27 -2.28 -7.16
N PHE A 38 7.44 -3.31 -7.31
CA PHE A 38 6.29 -3.30 -8.20
C PHE A 38 5.30 -2.19 -7.80
N GLU A 39 4.99 -2.05 -6.52
CA GLU A 39 4.12 -0.98 -5.98
C GLU A 39 4.70 0.42 -6.20
N ALA A 40 6.02 0.60 -6.10
CA ALA A 40 6.67 1.87 -6.42
C ALA A 40 6.48 2.25 -7.90
N VAL A 41 6.73 1.32 -8.82
CA VAL A 41 6.51 1.55 -10.27
C VAL A 41 5.04 1.77 -10.56
N TYR A 42 4.17 1.02 -9.90
CA TYR A 42 2.72 1.15 -9.96
C TYR A 42 2.25 2.56 -9.61
N TRP A 43 2.71 3.12 -8.48
CA TRP A 43 2.31 4.45 -8.05
C TRP A 43 2.74 5.54 -9.05
N ILE A 44 3.90 5.37 -9.71
CA ILE A 44 4.36 6.26 -10.78
C ILE A 44 3.41 6.22 -12.00
N ALA A 45 2.89 5.04 -12.35
CA ALA A 45 2.06 4.82 -13.53
C ALA A 45 0.55 4.97 -13.27
N ALA A 46 0.11 5.11 -12.01
CA ALA A 46 -1.29 4.94 -11.62
C ALA A 46 -2.25 6.05 -12.10
N TYR A 47 -1.76 7.23 -12.52
CA TYR A 47 -2.64 8.38 -12.74
C TYR A 47 -3.79 8.16 -13.76
N PRO A 48 -3.58 7.59 -14.97
CA PRO A 48 -4.68 7.31 -15.89
C PRO A 48 -5.49 6.04 -15.57
N TYR A 49 -5.02 5.19 -14.65
CA TYR A 49 -5.61 3.88 -14.37
C TYR A 49 -6.12 3.72 -12.94
N ALA A 50 -6.06 4.77 -12.11
CA ALA A 50 -6.37 4.72 -10.68
C ALA A 50 -7.71 4.05 -10.33
N PRO A 51 -8.81 4.21 -11.09
CA PRO A 51 -10.08 3.51 -10.79
C PRO A 51 -9.99 2.00 -11.00
N LEU A 52 -9.39 1.55 -12.10
CA LEU A 52 -9.20 0.13 -12.39
C LEU A 52 -8.27 -0.51 -11.34
N LEU A 53 -7.25 0.23 -10.94
CA LEU A 53 -6.28 -0.21 -9.95
C LEU A 53 -6.91 -0.33 -8.56
N ALA A 54 -7.75 0.63 -8.14
CA ALA A 54 -8.55 0.49 -6.92
C ALA A 54 -9.44 -0.75 -6.93
N ALA A 55 -10.04 -1.10 -8.07
CA ALA A 55 -10.86 -2.30 -8.16
C ALA A 55 -10.07 -3.60 -7.91
N VAL A 56 -8.80 -3.66 -8.31
CA VAL A 56 -7.94 -4.84 -8.14
C VAL A 56 -7.27 -4.89 -6.77
N PHE A 57 -6.75 -3.75 -6.29
CA PHE A 57 -5.92 -3.70 -5.08
C PHE A 57 -6.69 -3.41 -3.80
N ALA A 58 -7.88 -2.79 -3.87
CA ALA A 58 -8.69 -2.58 -2.67
C ALA A 58 -9.02 -3.90 -1.92
N PRO A 59 -9.42 -5.00 -2.59
CA PRO A 59 -9.62 -6.28 -1.92
C PRO A 59 -8.37 -6.81 -1.22
N ILE A 60 -7.19 -6.62 -1.82
CA ILE A 60 -5.90 -7.06 -1.26
C ILE A 60 -5.59 -6.27 0.02
N HIS A 61 -5.68 -4.94 -0.02
CA HIS A 61 -5.42 -4.11 1.17
C HIS A 61 -6.45 -4.32 2.27
N VAL A 62 -7.74 -4.53 1.93
CA VAL A 62 -8.76 -4.89 2.93
C VAL A 62 -8.43 -6.23 3.58
N ALA A 63 -8.09 -7.24 2.79
CA ALA A 63 -7.72 -8.56 3.32
C ALA A 63 -6.43 -8.50 4.17
N GLY A 64 -5.43 -7.74 3.72
CA GLY A 64 -4.18 -7.50 4.45
C GLY A 64 -4.43 -6.80 5.78
N ALA A 65 -5.12 -5.66 5.76
CA ALA A 65 -5.48 -4.91 6.96
C ALA A 65 -6.27 -5.79 7.96
N ALA A 66 -7.25 -6.55 7.48
CA ALA A 66 -8.01 -7.47 8.31
C ALA A 66 -7.11 -8.56 8.91
N ALA A 67 -6.26 -9.22 8.11
CA ALA A 67 -5.37 -10.27 8.58
C ALA A 67 -4.36 -9.78 9.63
N TYR A 68 -3.86 -8.56 9.48
CA TYR A 68 -2.96 -7.91 10.43
C TYR A 68 -3.68 -7.51 11.73
N LEU A 69 -4.90 -6.98 11.67
CA LEU A 69 -5.63 -6.46 12.83
C LEU A 69 -6.39 -7.52 13.63
N THR A 70 -6.77 -8.63 13.00
CA THR A 70 -7.57 -9.70 13.64
C THR A 70 -6.72 -10.79 14.30
N GLY A 71 -5.39 -10.67 14.27
CA GLY A 71 -4.50 -11.63 14.92
C GLY A 71 -4.29 -12.94 14.16
N VAL A 72 -4.86 -13.09 12.95
CA VAL A 72 -4.62 -14.24 12.05
C VAL A 72 -3.12 -14.45 11.80
N LEU A 73 -2.36 -13.36 11.78
CA LEU A 73 -0.91 -13.37 11.58
C LEU A 73 -0.08 -13.37 12.88
N GLY A 74 -0.72 -13.59 14.05
CA GLY A 74 -0.10 -13.54 15.38
C GLY A 74 1.12 -14.44 15.57
N ARG A 75 1.25 -15.52 14.78
CA ARG A 75 2.40 -16.42 14.81
C ARG A 75 3.65 -15.90 14.11
N PHE A 76 3.54 -14.83 13.32
CA PHE A 76 4.61 -14.33 12.45
C PHE A 76 5.31 -13.07 12.98
N ALA A 77 4.64 -12.27 13.83
CA ALA A 77 5.22 -11.07 14.42
C ALA A 77 4.49 -10.66 15.71
N THR A 78 5.08 -9.72 16.43
CA THR A 78 4.47 -9.16 17.64
C THR A 78 3.20 -8.39 17.32
N GLU A 79 2.23 -8.37 18.24
CA GLU A 79 0.96 -7.65 18.07
C GLU A 79 1.17 -6.18 17.69
N ARG A 80 2.13 -5.50 18.33
CA ARG A 80 2.48 -4.11 17.99
C ARG A 80 2.88 -3.95 16.52
N ARG A 81 3.71 -4.87 16.00
CA ARG A 81 4.13 -4.84 14.59
C ARG A 81 2.97 -5.14 13.66
N LEU A 82 2.18 -6.16 13.96
CA LEU A 82 1.00 -6.51 13.16
C LEU A 82 0.01 -5.35 13.09
N ARG A 83 -0.29 -4.69 14.21
CA ARG A 83 -1.14 -3.48 14.22
C ARG A 83 -0.57 -2.36 13.35
N ALA A 84 0.75 -2.11 13.41
CA ALA A 84 1.39 -1.10 12.58
C ALA A 84 1.24 -1.42 11.07
N TYR A 85 1.42 -2.67 10.67
CA TYR A 85 1.20 -3.11 9.29
C TYR A 85 -0.28 -3.05 8.88
N GLY A 86 -1.21 -3.38 9.79
CA GLY A 86 -2.64 -3.25 9.50
C GLY A 86 -3.08 -1.80 9.28
N VAL A 87 -2.51 -0.86 10.05
CA VAL A 87 -2.73 0.59 9.83
C VAL A 87 -2.10 1.04 8.52
N TYR A 88 -0.91 0.54 8.20
CA TYR A 88 -0.24 0.82 6.93
C TYR A 88 -1.12 0.43 5.73
N GLU A 89 -1.60 -0.81 5.68
CA GLU A 89 -2.50 -1.30 4.62
C GLU A 89 -3.78 -0.45 4.50
N ALA A 90 -4.36 -0.02 5.63
CA ALA A 90 -5.54 0.84 5.63
C ALA A 90 -5.25 2.24 5.07
N VAL A 91 -4.05 2.79 5.34
CA VAL A 91 -3.60 4.07 4.78
C VAL A 91 -3.39 3.96 3.27
N GLU A 92 -2.80 2.86 2.79
CA GLU A 92 -2.62 2.63 1.35
C GLU A 92 -3.96 2.51 0.63
N LEU A 93 -4.90 1.77 1.21
CA LEU A 93 -6.26 1.69 0.70
C LEU A 93 -6.92 3.07 0.62
N ALA A 94 -6.82 3.87 1.68
CA ALA A 94 -7.40 5.21 1.70
C ALA A 94 -6.77 6.12 0.63
N ALA A 95 -5.44 6.07 0.46
CA ALA A 95 -4.75 6.82 -0.58
C ALA A 95 -5.19 6.41 -1.98
N LEU A 96 -5.34 5.09 -2.22
CA LEU A 96 -5.80 4.54 -3.49
C LEU A 96 -7.22 4.99 -3.82
N LEU A 97 -8.16 4.84 -2.89
CA LEU A 97 -9.56 5.27 -3.08
C LEU A 97 -9.67 6.77 -3.31
N TYR A 98 -8.88 7.57 -2.58
CA TYR A 98 -8.84 9.02 -2.77
C TYR A 98 -8.31 9.39 -4.17
N LEU A 99 -7.26 8.71 -4.65
CA LEU A 99 -6.77 8.88 -6.02
C LEU A 99 -7.85 8.56 -7.04
N SER A 100 -8.52 7.42 -6.90
CA SER A 100 -9.59 7.00 -7.81
C SER A 100 -10.74 8.00 -7.84
N TYR A 101 -11.15 8.51 -6.67
CA TYR A 101 -12.15 9.56 -6.57
C TYR A 101 -11.73 10.81 -7.34
N LEU A 102 -10.49 11.28 -7.16
CA LEU A 102 -10.00 12.47 -7.88
C LEU A 102 -9.96 12.28 -9.39
N THR A 103 -9.66 11.07 -9.87
CA THR A 103 -9.65 10.76 -11.31
C THR A 103 -11.05 10.60 -11.93
N LEU A 104 -12.05 10.18 -11.13
CA LEU A 104 -13.42 10.00 -11.60
C LEU A 104 -14.25 11.29 -11.50
N ARG A 105 -13.78 12.28 -10.74
CA ARG A 105 -14.49 13.54 -10.56
C ARG A 105 -14.45 14.38 -11.84
N PRO A 106 -15.58 14.95 -12.29
CA PRO A 106 -15.58 15.86 -13.43
C PRO A 106 -14.74 17.12 -13.13
N PRO A 107 -14.02 17.68 -14.12
CA PRO A 107 -13.30 18.93 -13.95
C PRO A 107 -14.28 20.04 -13.58
N SER A 108 -13.98 20.73 -12.48
CA SER A 108 -14.71 21.90 -11.99
C SER A 108 -14.36 23.16 -12.78
#